data_AF-A0A1B7IQP5-F1
#
_entry.id   AF-A0A1B7IQP5-F1
#
_cell.length_a   1.000
_cell.length_b   1.000
_cell.length_c   1.000
_cell.angle_alpha   90.00
_cell.angle_beta   90.00
_cell.angle_gamma   90.00
#
_symmetry.space_group_name_H-M   'P 1'
#
loop_
_entity.id
_entity.type
_entity.pdbx_description
1 polymer ?
#
loop_
_entity_poly.entity_id
_entity_poly.type
_entity_poly.pdbx_seq_one_letter_code
_entity_poly.pdbx_strand_id
1 'polypeptide(L)'
;MDKGIEALIARKGNAVTGSYYLAECGACGEMFTSERMTGGEAIADTGDYGDCYCPHCDTDDSEIIDCGAVNSAVVEAWNFQQKHIDALIAALEQSRLRGDEWKEKCSEAVEHGANRIAELQAAPSGMMQLSNELAEMKQTVSRLRSERDSMLRDRLNNMESRPLCVKSNDAMREAAPLCVKLPDSSSKAFWSGIGKTEQFHPETYKRWVKEAIERAGDIAGIQVEVK
;
A
#
# COMPACT_ATOMS: atom_id res chain seq x y z
N MET A 1 -15.34 -11.29 -35.65
CA MET A 1 -15.02 -12.47 -34.82
C MET A 1 -14.01 -13.31 -35.61
N ASP A 2 -13.42 -14.37 -35.04
CA ASP A 2 -12.53 -15.24 -35.83
C ASP A 2 -13.41 -16.06 -36.77
N LYS A 3 -13.17 -15.98 -38.09
CA LYS A 3 -13.99 -16.64 -39.11
C LYS A 3 -14.09 -18.15 -38.87
N GLY A 4 -13.09 -18.75 -38.22
CA GLY A 4 -13.10 -20.18 -37.89
C GLY A 4 -14.17 -20.56 -36.84
N ILE A 5 -14.36 -19.75 -35.80
CA ILE A 5 -15.35 -20.04 -34.75
C ILE A 5 -16.77 -19.77 -35.27
N GLU A 6 -16.98 -18.71 -36.07
CA GLU A 6 -18.28 -18.44 -36.70
C GLU A 6 -18.74 -19.60 -37.59
N ALA A 7 -17.83 -20.16 -38.40
CA ALA A 7 -18.12 -21.30 -39.25
C ALA A 7 -18.47 -22.58 -38.45
N LEU A 8 -17.82 -22.80 -37.31
CA LEU A 8 -18.14 -23.92 -36.42
C LEU A 8 -19.50 -23.73 -35.74
N ILE A 9 -19.81 -22.53 -35.27
CA ILE A 9 -21.12 -22.21 -34.68
C ILE A 9 -22.25 -22.43 -35.69
N ALA A 10 -22.03 -22.13 -36.97
CA ALA A 10 -23.03 -22.38 -38.03
C ALA A 10 -23.34 -23.89 -38.24
N ARG A 11 -22.47 -24.79 -37.76
CA ARG A 11 -22.68 -26.25 -37.78
C ARG A 11 -23.41 -26.78 -36.54
N LYS A 12 -23.65 -25.93 -35.53
CA LYS A 12 -24.35 -26.32 -34.29
C LYS A 12 -25.79 -26.75 -34.59
N GLY A 13 -26.27 -27.76 -33.86
CA GLY A 13 -27.67 -28.20 -33.95
C GLY A 13 -28.01 -28.99 -35.22
N ASN A 14 -27.05 -29.68 -35.82
CA ASN A 14 -27.20 -30.48 -37.04
C ASN A 14 -27.84 -31.87 -36.85
N ALA A 15 -28.65 -32.04 -35.80
CA ALA A 15 -29.27 -33.32 -35.49
C ALA A 15 -30.47 -33.59 -36.43
N VAL A 16 -30.59 -34.83 -36.90
CA VAL A 16 -31.76 -35.30 -37.65
C VAL A 16 -32.89 -35.56 -36.66
N THR A 17 -34.03 -34.87 -36.83
CA THR A 17 -35.22 -35.00 -35.98
C THR A 17 -36.49 -35.04 -36.83
N GLY A 18 -37.64 -35.38 -36.23
CA GLY A 18 -38.93 -35.34 -36.93
C GLY A 18 -38.99 -36.33 -38.10
N SER A 19 -39.51 -35.87 -39.24
CA SER A 19 -39.63 -36.64 -40.48
C SER A 19 -38.46 -36.48 -41.45
N TYR A 20 -37.40 -35.76 -41.04
CA TYR A 20 -36.24 -35.52 -41.88
C TYR A 20 -35.29 -36.72 -41.93
N TYR A 21 -34.44 -36.73 -42.95
CA TYR A 21 -33.42 -37.76 -43.17
C TYR A 21 -32.03 -37.15 -43.29
N LEU A 22 -31.02 -38.00 -43.16
CA LEU A 22 -29.63 -37.61 -43.36
C LEU A 22 -29.26 -37.78 -44.83
N ALA A 23 -28.59 -36.79 -45.41
CA ALA A 23 -28.20 -36.80 -46.80
C ALA A 23 -26.71 -36.45 -46.98
N GLU A 24 -26.05 -37.11 -47.92
CA GLU A 24 -24.71 -36.80 -48.40
C GLU A 24 -24.80 -36.11 -49.75
N CYS A 25 -24.05 -35.03 -49.95
CA CYS A 25 -23.87 -34.49 -51.29
C CYS A 25 -22.79 -35.29 -52.03
N GLY A 26 -23.15 -36.04 -53.06
CA GLY A 26 -22.24 -36.78 -53.94
C GLY A 26 -21.23 -35.92 -54.69
N ALA A 27 -21.51 -34.62 -54.87
CA ALA A 27 -20.60 -33.68 -55.52
C ALA A 27 -19.48 -33.15 -54.60
N CYS A 28 -19.78 -32.87 -53.32
CA CYS A 28 -18.80 -32.28 -52.38
C CYS A 28 -18.50 -33.11 -51.12
N GLY A 29 -19.22 -34.21 -50.89
CA GLY A 29 -19.08 -35.12 -49.76
C GLY A 29 -19.57 -34.59 -48.42
N GLU A 30 -20.14 -33.38 -48.38
CA GLU A 30 -20.66 -32.81 -47.14
C GLU A 30 -22.01 -33.41 -46.78
N MET A 31 -22.20 -33.66 -45.48
CA MET A 31 -23.38 -34.29 -44.90
C MET A 31 -24.29 -33.23 -44.29
N PHE A 32 -25.58 -33.27 -44.62
CA PHE A 32 -26.59 -32.38 -44.04
C PHE A 32 -27.87 -33.13 -43.71
N THR A 33 -28.70 -32.52 -42.87
CA THR A 33 -30.10 -32.94 -42.75
C THR A 33 -30.85 -32.44 -43.98
N SER A 34 -31.86 -33.19 -44.44
CA SER A 34 -32.71 -32.77 -45.55
C SER A 34 -33.34 -31.39 -45.27
N GLU A 35 -33.76 -31.14 -44.03
CA GLU A 35 -34.22 -29.83 -43.53
C GLU A 35 -33.28 -28.66 -43.87
N ARG A 36 -31.96 -28.87 -43.79
CA ARG A 36 -30.96 -27.85 -44.11
C ARG A 36 -30.67 -27.73 -45.60
N MET A 37 -31.02 -28.73 -46.40
CA MET A 37 -30.87 -28.72 -47.86
C MET A 37 -32.08 -28.12 -48.59
N THR A 38 -32.96 -27.39 -47.87
CA THR A 38 -34.22 -26.82 -48.41
C THR A 38 -35.17 -27.85 -49.01
N GLY A 39 -34.95 -29.15 -48.75
CA GLY A 39 -35.75 -30.26 -49.26
C GLY A 39 -36.34 -31.11 -48.13
N GLY A 40 -37.60 -31.52 -48.30
CA GLY A 40 -38.25 -32.46 -47.39
C GLY A 40 -39.43 -31.91 -46.60
N GLU A 41 -40.51 -31.56 -47.30
CA GLU A 41 -41.83 -31.73 -46.69
C GLU A 41 -42.09 -33.22 -46.38
N ALA A 42 -43.06 -33.50 -45.51
CA ALA A 42 -43.36 -34.85 -45.06
C ALA A 42 -43.64 -35.81 -46.25
N ILE A 43 -43.22 -37.07 -46.12
CA ILE A 43 -43.38 -38.16 -47.10
C ILE A 43 -44.85 -38.63 -47.18
N ALA A 44 -45.80 -37.71 -47.21
CA ALA A 44 -47.21 -37.95 -47.35
C ALA A 44 -47.80 -36.84 -48.23
N ASP A 45 -48.11 -37.21 -49.48
CA ASP A 45 -49.16 -36.66 -50.33
C ASP A 45 -49.23 -35.15 -50.67
N THR A 46 -48.39 -34.61 -51.58
CA THR A 46 -48.82 -33.66 -52.65
C THR A 46 -47.74 -33.20 -53.67
N GLY A 47 -46.87 -34.07 -54.18
CA GLY A 47 -46.39 -33.92 -55.58
C GLY A 47 -45.67 -32.62 -56.03
N ASP A 48 -45.04 -31.87 -55.13
CA ASP A 48 -44.05 -30.82 -55.43
C ASP A 48 -42.74 -31.10 -54.70
N TYR A 49 -41.99 -32.09 -55.20
CA TYR A 49 -40.64 -32.40 -54.74
C TYR A 49 -39.73 -31.19 -55.01
N GLY A 50 -39.54 -30.32 -54.02
CA GLY A 50 -38.44 -29.37 -54.06
C GLY A 50 -37.14 -30.15 -54.03
N ASP A 51 -36.37 -30.07 -55.12
CA ASP A 51 -35.04 -30.66 -55.24
C ASP A 51 -34.21 -30.28 -53.99
N CYS A 52 -33.54 -31.24 -53.34
CA CYS A 52 -32.58 -30.88 -52.30
C CYS A 52 -31.41 -30.14 -52.95
N TYR A 53 -31.02 -29.02 -52.35
CA TYR A 53 -29.85 -28.27 -52.79
C TYR A 53 -28.76 -28.36 -51.73
N CYS A 54 -27.54 -28.69 -52.16
CA CYS A 54 -26.40 -28.71 -51.24
C CYS A 54 -26.09 -27.28 -50.77
N PRO A 55 -26.16 -26.95 -49.46
CA PRO A 55 -25.88 -25.60 -48.97
C PRO A 55 -24.42 -25.17 -49.14
N HIS A 56 -23.53 -26.12 -49.45
CA HIS A 56 -22.11 -25.88 -49.61
C HIS A 56 -21.70 -25.62 -51.06
N CYS A 57 -22.24 -26.37 -52.03
CA CYS A 57 -21.83 -26.29 -53.42
C CYS A 57 -22.98 -26.09 -54.42
N ASP A 58 -24.21 -25.92 -53.92
CA ASP A 58 -25.42 -25.61 -54.71
C ASP A 58 -25.77 -26.66 -55.78
N THR A 59 -25.24 -27.88 -55.64
CA THR A 59 -25.63 -29.01 -56.50
C THR A 59 -27.05 -29.45 -56.17
N ASP A 60 -27.81 -29.73 -57.22
CA ASP A 60 -29.20 -30.20 -57.16
C ASP A 60 -29.33 -31.66 -56.67
N ASP A 61 -30.58 -32.09 -56.51
CA ASP A 61 -30.97 -33.38 -55.90
C ASP A 61 -30.42 -34.60 -56.64
N SER A 62 -30.01 -34.45 -57.91
CA SER A 62 -29.50 -35.56 -58.74
C SER A 62 -28.26 -36.22 -58.13
N GLU A 63 -27.48 -35.44 -57.38
CA GLU A 63 -26.25 -35.88 -56.71
C GLU A 63 -26.43 -35.94 -55.19
N ILE A 64 -27.65 -35.92 -54.66
CA ILE A 64 -27.91 -36.05 -53.23
C ILE A 64 -28.25 -37.51 -52.88
N ILE A 65 -27.52 -38.06 -51.92
CA ILE A 65 -27.61 -39.47 -51.52
C ILE A 65 -28.31 -39.58 -50.16
N ASP A 66 -29.44 -40.28 -50.11
CA ASP A 66 -30.13 -40.60 -48.85
C ASP A 66 -29.29 -41.59 -48.02
N CYS A 67 -28.87 -41.15 -46.84
CA CYS A 67 -28.05 -41.90 -45.89
C CYS A 67 -28.86 -42.50 -44.74
N GLY A 68 -30.17 -42.23 -44.67
CA GLY A 68 -31.09 -42.88 -43.75
C GLY A 68 -32.08 -41.93 -43.08
N ALA A 69 -33.28 -42.47 -42.83
CA ALA A 69 -34.32 -41.81 -42.06
C ALA A 69 -34.03 -41.79 -40.55
N VAL A 70 -34.81 -40.97 -39.83
CA VAL A 70 -34.84 -40.93 -38.36
C VAL A 70 -34.97 -42.35 -37.77
N ASN A 71 -34.23 -42.64 -36.70
CA ASN A 71 -34.10 -43.95 -36.03
C ASN A 71 -33.34 -45.04 -36.80
N SER A 72 -32.71 -44.73 -37.94
CA SER A 72 -31.71 -45.64 -38.51
C SER A 72 -30.40 -45.60 -37.71
N ALA A 73 -29.66 -46.71 -37.70
CA ALA A 73 -28.38 -46.80 -36.98
C ALA A 73 -27.35 -45.74 -37.44
N VAL A 74 -27.39 -45.36 -38.73
CA VAL A 74 -26.55 -44.32 -39.31
C VAL A 74 -26.90 -42.95 -38.72
N VAL A 75 -28.20 -42.63 -38.65
CA VAL A 75 -28.69 -41.37 -38.07
C VAL A 75 -28.46 -41.31 -36.56
N GLU A 76 -28.60 -42.43 -35.83
CA GLU A 76 -28.28 -42.48 -34.41
C GLU A 76 -26.80 -42.16 -34.14
N ALA A 77 -25.89 -42.75 -34.94
CA ALA A 77 -24.46 -42.47 -34.85
C ALA A 77 -24.14 -41.01 -35.19
N TRP A 78 -24.75 -40.48 -36.26
CA TRP A 78 -24.63 -39.05 -36.62
C TRP A 78 -25.10 -38.14 -35.48
N ASN A 79 -26.30 -38.35 -34.95
CA ASN A 79 -26.85 -37.55 -33.86
C ASN A 79 -26.00 -37.63 -32.59
N PHE A 80 -25.40 -38.79 -32.30
CA PHE A 80 -24.44 -38.93 -31.21
C PHE A 80 -23.19 -38.06 -31.44
N GLN A 81 -22.63 -38.08 -32.65
CA GLN A 81 -21.48 -37.24 -33.00
C GLN A 81 -21.82 -35.75 -32.98
N GLN A 82 -22.98 -35.34 -33.48
CA GLN A 82 -23.41 -33.94 -33.47
C GLN A 82 -23.53 -33.39 -32.04
N LYS A 83 -24.05 -34.19 -31.09
CA LYS A 83 -24.06 -33.80 -29.66
C LYS A 83 -22.65 -33.54 -29.12
N HIS A 84 -21.67 -34.35 -29.51
CA HIS A 84 -20.28 -34.14 -29.12
C HIS A 84 -19.73 -32.84 -29.73
N ILE A 85 -19.98 -32.60 -31.00
CA ILE A 85 -19.58 -31.37 -31.70
C ILE A 85 -20.20 -30.14 -31.02
N ASP A 86 -21.50 -30.18 -30.71
CA ASP A 86 -22.20 -29.10 -30.02
C ASP A 86 -21.59 -28.81 -28.63
N ALA A 87 -21.22 -29.85 -27.90
CA ALA A 87 -20.54 -29.71 -26.61
C ALA A 87 -19.15 -29.08 -26.74
N LEU A 88 -18.38 -29.44 -27.77
CA LEU A 88 -17.09 -28.83 -28.05
C LEU A 88 -17.22 -27.36 -28.47
N ILE A 89 -18.20 -27.03 -29.31
CA ILE A 89 -18.49 -25.64 -29.69
C ILE A 89 -18.82 -24.81 -28.44
N ALA A 90 -19.70 -25.31 -27.58
CA ALA A 90 -20.05 -24.62 -26.33
C ALA A 90 -18.84 -24.41 -25.40
N ALA A 91 -17.94 -25.42 -25.30
CA ALA A 91 -16.72 -25.30 -24.52
C ALA A 91 -15.73 -24.28 -25.10
N LEU A 92 -15.64 -24.17 -26.43
CA LEU A 92 -14.84 -23.16 -27.11
C LEU A 92 -15.40 -21.75 -26.91
N GLU A 93 -16.73 -21.58 -27.03
CA GLU A 93 -17.43 -20.32 -26.74
C GLU A 93 -17.14 -19.86 -25.30
N GLN A 94 -17.28 -20.76 -24.32
CA GLN A 94 -16.99 -20.46 -22.92
C GLN A 94 -15.52 -20.12 -22.68
N SER A 95 -14.59 -20.87 -23.28
CA SER A 95 -13.15 -20.62 -23.15
C SER A 95 -12.77 -19.23 -23.68
N ARG A 96 -13.41 -18.81 -24.76
CA ARG A 96 -13.20 -17.48 -25.34
C ARG A 96 -13.73 -16.38 -24.44
N LEU A 97 -14.94 -16.53 -23.91
CA LEU A 97 -15.51 -15.55 -22.95
C LEU A 97 -14.59 -15.36 -21.74
N ARG A 98 -14.07 -16.45 -21.16
CA ARG A 98 -13.08 -16.38 -20.07
C ARG A 98 -11.81 -15.66 -20.47
N GLY A 99 -11.35 -15.87 -21.71
CA GLY A 99 -10.19 -15.17 -22.25
C GLY A 99 -10.41 -13.67 -22.36
N ASP A 100 -11.59 -13.25 -22.81
CA ASP A 100 -11.93 -11.83 -22.95
C ASP A 100 -12.13 -11.16 -21.58
N GLU A 101 -12.81 -11.82 -20.63
CA GLU A 101 -12.87 -11.37 -19.23
C GLU A 101 -11.48 -11.21 -18.60
N TRP A 102 -10.57 -12.14 -18.89
CA TRP A 102 -9.23 -12.08 -18.33
C TRP A 102 -8.39 -10.96 -18.93
N LYS A 103 -8.56 -10.66 -20.22
CA LYS A 103 -7.92 -9.50 -20.86
C LYS A 103 -8.39 -8.20 -20.23
N GLU A 104 -9.69 -8.06 -19.98
CA GLU A 104 -10.26 -6.87 -19.33
C GLU A 104 -9.67 -6.67 -17.94
N LYS A 105 -9.69 -7.71 -17.08
CA LYS A 105 -9.05 -7.66 -15.75
C LYS A 105 -7.56 -7.33 -15.80
N CYS A 106 -6.83 -7.87 -16.78
CA CYS A 106 -5.43 -7.52 -16.96
C CYS A 106 -5.25 -6.04 -17.35
N SER A 107 -6.11 -5.53 -18.23
CA SER A 107 -6.11 -4.11 -18.61
C SER A 107 -6.35 -3.21 -17.41
N GLU A 108 -7.38 -3.49 -16.61
CA GLU A 108 -7.69 -2.76 -15.38
C GLU A 108 -6.52 -2.79 -14.39
N ALA A 109 -5.90 -3.96 -14.19
CA ALA A 109 -4.76 -4.11 -13.29
C ALA A 109 -3.54 -3.31 -13.77
N VAL A 110 -3.30 -3.27 -15.09
CA VAL A 110 -2.23 -2.47 -15.70
C VAL A 110 -2.50 -0.98 -15.53
N GLU A 111 -3.73 -0.51 -15.79
CA GLU A 111 -4.12 0.90 -15.58
C GLU A 111 -3.99 1.31 -14.12
N HIS A 112 -4.51 0.51 -13.20
CA HIS A 112 -4.38 0.75 -11.77
C HIS A 112 -2.91 0.78 -11.33
N GLY A 113 -2.09 -0.13 -11.85
CA GLY A 113 -0.64 -0.13 -11.63
C GLY A 113 0.03 1.15 -12.14
N ALA A 114 -0.32 1.58 -13.35
CA ALA A 114 0.19 2.81 -13.96
C ALA A 114 -0.18 4.05 -13.13
N ASN A 115 -1.44 4.15 -12.68
CA ASN A 115 -1.90 5.23 -11.81
C ASN A 115 -1.13 5.27 -10.49
N ARG A 116 -0.95 4.12 -9.83
CA ARG A 116 -0.14 4.03 -8.59
C ARG A 116 1.32 4.41 -8.81
N ILE A 117 1.91 4.02 -9.94
CA ILE A 117 3.28 4.44 -10.29
C ILE A 117 3.34 5.95 -10.47
N ALA A 118 2.37 6.55 -11.18
CA ALA A 118 2.32 8.00 -11.38
C ALA A 118 2.16 8.76 -10.05
N GLU A 119 1.28 8.30 -9.15
CA GLU A 119 1.13 8.87 -7.81
C GLU A 119 2.44 8.81 -7.00
N LEU A 120 3.09 7.66 -6.99
CA LEU A 120 4.37 7.47 -6.29
C LEU A 120 5.50 8.30 -6.91
N GLN A 121 5.47 8.52 -8.22
CA GLN A 121 6.41 9.40 -8.94
C GLN A 121 6.11 10.89 -8.76
N ALA A 122 4.89 11.27 -8.39
CA ALA A 122 4.53 12.66 -8.04
C ALA A 122 4.89 13.00 -6.56
N ALA A 123 4.88 11.99 -5.68
CA ALA A 123 5.28 12.10 -4.27
C ALA A 123 6.73 12.54 -3.94
N PRO A 124 7.77 12.44 -4.82
CA PRO A 124 9.14 12.86 -4.50
C PRO A 124 9.27 14.34 -4.15
N SER A 125 8.28 15.15 -4.53
CA SER A 125 8.23 16.56 -4.22
C SER A 125 8.23 16.82 -2.72
N GLY A 126 7.47 16.05 -1.93
CA GLY A 126 7.34 16.29 -0.48
C GLY A 126 8.62 16.00 0.28
N MET A 127 9.30 14.90 0.00
CA MET A 127 10.53 14.53 0.70
C MET A 127 11.70 15.45 0.33
N MET A 128 11.80 15.84 -0.95
CA MET A 128 12.81 16.79 -1.41
C MET A 128 12.53 18.21 -0.87
N GLN A 129 11.26 18.63 -0.80
CA GLN A 129 10.85 19.89 -0.16
C GLN A 129 11.24 19.90 1.33
N LEU A 130 10.88 18.86 2.09
CA LEU A 130 11.26 18.75 3.50
C LEU A 130 12.78 18.71 3.70
N SER A 131 13.51 18.08 2.79
CA SER A 131 14.98 18.08 2.81
C SER A 131 15.54 19.49 2.59
N ASN A 132 14.97 20.26 1.65
CA ASN A 132 15.38 21.63 1.38
C ASN A 132 15.03 22.55 2.56
N GLU A 133 13.81 22.47 3.09
CA GLU A 133 13.38 23.22 4.28
C GLU A 133 14.27 22.92 5.48
N LEU A 134 14.61 21.65 5.71
CA LEU A 134 15.53 21.26 6.79
C LEU A 134 16.93 21.85 6.57
N ALA A 135 17.41 21.92 5.33
CA ALA A 135 18.69 22.54 5.01
C ALA A 135 18.68 24.05 5.29
N GLU A 136 17.61 24.75 4.90
CA GLU A 136 17.40 26.18 5.18
C GLU A 136 17.31 26.46 6.68
N MET A 137 16.57 25.62 7.42
CA MET A 137 16.46 25.72 8.88
C MET A 137 17.84 25.53 9.54
N LYS A 138 18.64 24.55 9.09
CA LYS A 138 19.99 24.32 9.60
C LYS A 138 20.92 25.51 9.36
N GLN A 139 20.83 26.15 8.18
CA GLN A 139 21.60 27.36 7.90
C GLN A 139 21.16 28.52 8.80
N THR A 140 19.85 28.71 8.96
CA THR A 140 19.28 29.76 9.81
C THR A 140 19.72 29.60 11.26
N VAL A 141 19.67 28.38 11.80
CA VAL A 141 20.15 28.09 13.16
C VAL A 141 21.65 28.37 13.30
N SER A 142 22.44 28.01 12.30
CA SER A 142 23.89 28.27 12.30
C SER A 142 24.21 29.78 12.29
N ARG A 143 23.45 30.55 11.50
CA ARG A 143 23.57 32.02 11.47
C ARG A 143 23.21 32.64 12.81
N LEU A 144 22.04 32.30 13.37
CA LEU A 144 21.57 32.82 14.66
C LEU A 144 22.51 32.46 15.81
N ARG A 145 23.11 31.27 15.79
CA ARG A 145 24.15 30.88 16.77
C ARG A 145 25.37 31.78 16.65
N SER A 146 25.84 32.04 15.44
CA SER A 146 27.00 32.91 15.18
C SER A 146 26.74 34.36 15.61
N GLU A 147 25.55 34.90 15.30
CA GLU A 147 25.12 36.24 15.73
C GLU A 147 25.05 36.35 17.25
N ARG A 148 24.46 35.36 17.92
CA ARG A 148 24.43 35.29 19.39
C ARG A 148 25.84 35.29 19.96
N ASP A 149 26.73 34.46 19.42
CA ASP A 149 28.10 34.35 19.93
C ASP A 149 28.89 35.65 19.69
N SER A 150 28.64 36.36 18.58
CA SER A 150 29.17 37.71 18.36
C SER A 150 28.64 38.71 19.38
N MET A 151 27.32 38.77 19.60
CA MET A 151 26.72 39.68 20.58
C MET A 151 27.23 39.42 22.00
N LEU A 152 27.42 38.15 22.38
CA LEU A 152 27.98 37.80 23.67
C LEU A 152 29.43 38.28 23.80
N ARG A 153 30.25 38.13 22.75
CA ARG A 153 31.61 38.69 22.71
C ARG A 153 31.61 40.21 22.81
N ASP A 154 30.75 40.90 22.06
CA ASP A 154 30.67 42.36 22.10
C ASP A 154 30.23 42.87 23.47
N ARG A 155 29.26 42.19 24.11
CA ARG A 155 28.86 42.51 25.49
C ARG A 155 29.99 42.30 26.48
N LEU A 156 30.77 41.22 26.34
CA LEU A 156 31.93 40.96 27.18
C LEU A 156 32.99 42.06 27.03
N ASN A 157 33.36 42.39 25.78
CA ASN A 157 34.32 43.43 25.47
C ASN A 157 33.86 44.82 25.98
N ASN A 158 32.56 45.11 25.90
CA ASN A 158 32.00 46.37 26.40
C ASN A 158 31.98 46.42 27.94
N MET A 159 31.80 45.27 28.61
CA MET A 159 31.97 45.17 30.06
C MET A 159 33.43 45.36 30.48
N GLU A 160 34.40 44.84 29.72
CA GLU A 160 35.83 45.03 29.96
C GLU A 160 36.32 46.46 29.64
N SER A 161 35.72 47.12 28.63
CA SER A 161 36.09 48.48 28.19
C SER A 161 35.44 49.58 29.03
N ARG A 162 34.45 49.23 29.86
CA ARG A 162 33.88 50.17 30.83
C ARG A 162 34.97 50.41 31.88
N PRO A 163 35.41 51.65 32.13
CA PRO A 163 36.28 51.94 33.26
C PRO A 163 35.46 51.63 34.50
N LEU A 164 35.62 50.43 35.04
CA LEU A 164 35.29 50.19 36.42
C LEU A 164 36.19 51.15 37.19
N CYS A 165 35.60 52.24 37.67
CA CYS A 165 36.08 52.87 38.89
C CYS A 165 35.86 51.86 40.03
N VAL A 166 36.56 50.73 39.97
CA VAL A 166 36.95 50.04 41.18
C VAL A 166 37.96 51.00 41.77
N LYS A 167 37.55 51.73 42.80
CA LYS A 167 38.52 52.15 43.80
C LYS A 167 39.20 50.85 44.21
N SER A 168 40.39 50.61 43.68
CA SER A 168 41.22 49.48 44.04
C SER A 168 41.53 49.65 45.52
N ASN A 169 40.65 49.09 46.34
CA ASN A 169 40.99 48.80 47.71
C ASN A 169 41.99 47.66 47.63
N ASP A 170 43.27 48.00 47.50
CA ASP A 170 44.44 47.13 47.70
C ASP A 170 44.50 46.54 49.14
N ALA A 171 43.39 46.58 49.88
CA ALA A 171 43.19 45.98 51.19
C ALA A 171 42.46 44.63 51.13
N MET A 172 42.07 44.12 49.96
CA MET A 172 41.23 42.92 49.83
C MET A 172 41.93 41.74 49.15
N ARG A 173 43.24 41.61 49.35
CA ARG A 173 44.05 40.50 48.83
C ARG A 173 44.73 39.65 49.91
N GLU A 174 44.24 39.75 51.14
CA GLU A 174 44.25 38.68 52.12
C GLU A 174 42.78 38.42 52.45
N ALA A 175 42.16 37.44 51.79
CA ALA A 175 40.79 37.04 52.13
C ALA A 175 40.83 36.43 53.54
N ALA A 176 40.62 37.26 54.56
CA ALA A 176 40.49 36.79 55.92
C ALA A 176 39.32 35.78 55.97
N PRO A 177 39.54 34.53 56.42
CA PRO A 177 38.49 33.53 56.49
C PRO A 177 37.36 34.05 57.38
N LEU A 178 36.12 33.94 56.93
CA LEU A 178 34.96 34.27 57.76
C LEU A 178 34.87 33.22 58.87
N CYS A 179 35.16 33.64 60.10
CA CYS A 179 35.05 32.79 61.28
C CYS A 179 33.64 32.89 61.87
N VAL A 180 32.88 31.79 61.82
CA VAL A 180 31.57 31.70 62.46
C VAL A 180 31.70 30.87 63.73
N LYS A 181 31.22 31.40 64.86
CA LYS A 181 31.10 30.64 66.12
C LYS A 181 29.70 30.05 66.22
N LEU A 182 29.62 28.74 66.45
CA LEU A 182 28.32 28.12 66.67
C LEU A 182 27.74 28.53 68.03
N PRO A 183 26.42 28.71 68.14
CA PRO A 183 25.77 28.95 69.44
C PRO A 183 25.98 27.74 70.36
N ASP A 184 26.17 28.00 71.65
CA ASP A 184 26.33 26.95 72.65
C ASP A 184 25.03 26.16 72.80
N SER A 185 25.09 24.87 72.46
CA SER A 185 23.97 23.92 72.54
C SER A 185 23.45 23.68 73.97
N SER A 186 24.19 24.12 75.00
CA SER A 186 23.75 24.09 76.40
C SER A 186 22.88 25.31 76.80
N SER A 187 22.77 26.31 75.92
CA SER A 187 22.00 27.53 76.18
C SER A 187 20.49 27.27 76.21
N LYS A 188 19.81 27.89 77.18
CA LYS A 188 18.34 27.81 77.35
C LYS A 188 17.55 28.27 76.11
N ALA A 189 18.15 29.12 75.27
CA ALA A 189 17.54 29.60 74.04
C ALA A 189 17.35 28.51 72.96
N PHE A 190 18.10 27.41 73.04
CA PHE A 190 17.98 26.31 72.08
C PHE A 190 16.77 25.39 72.35
N TRP A 191 16.22 25.45 73.58
CA TRP A 191 15.23 24.49 74.09
C TRP A 191 13.83 25.08 74.29
N SER A 192 13.57 26.32 73.85
CA SER A 192 12.26 26.97 74.03
C SER A 192 11.25 26.55 72.96
N GLY A 193 10.79 25.29 73.00
CA GLY A 193 9.64 24.82 72.20
C GLY A 193 9.59 23.30 71.98
N ILE A 194 8.50 22.66 72.42
CA ILE A 194 7.92 21.37 71.98
C ILE A 194 8.92 20.24 71.59
N GLY A 195 9.94 19.94 72.40
CA GLY A 195 10.91 18.88 72.10
C GLY A 195 11.56 18.22 73.32
N LYS A 196 10.90 18.21 74.49
CA LYS A 196 11.52 17.77 75.76
C LYS A 196 11.71 16.25 75.92
N THR A 197 11.25 15.44 74.97
CA THR A 197 11.26 13.97 75.08
C THR A 197 12.19 13.26 74.11
N GLU A 198 12.89 14.00 73.24
CA GLU A 198 13.84 13.43 72.29
C GLU A 198 15.30 13.61 72.75
N GLN A 199 16.13 12.59 72.55
CA GLN A 199 17.54 12.62 72.91
C GLN A 199 18.31 13.48 71.90
N PHE A 200 18.67 14.70 72.28
CA PHE A 200 19.51 15.57 71.44
C PHE A 200 20.98 15.15 71.53
N HIS A 201 21.61 15.03 70.37
CA HIS A 201 23.02 14.68 70.24
C HIS A 201 23.83 15.93 69.81
N PRO A 202 24.34 16.74 70.76
CA PRO A 202 24.94 18.04 70.49
C PRO A 202 26.15 17.97 69.56
N GLU A 203 26.95 16.91 69.67
CA GLU A 203 28.15 16.72 68.84
C GLU A 203 27.79 16.39 67.38
N THR A 204 26.69 15.66 67.16
CA THR A 204 26.19 15.38 65.80
C THR A 204 25.65 16.66 65.16
N TYR A 205 24.90 17.47 65.92
CA TYR A 205 24.39 18.75 65.45
C TYR A 205 25.51 19.71 65.06
N LYS A 206 26.52 19.91 65.93
CA LYS A 206 27.66 20.79 65.63
C LYS A 206 28.38 20.36 64.35
N ARG A 207 28.60 19.05 64.16
CA ARG A 207 29.25 18.51 62.97
C ARG A 207 28.45 18.80 61.69
N TRP A 208 27.15 18.53 61.70
CA TRP A 208 26.30 18.76 60.53
C TRP A 208 26.16 20.24 60.18
N VAL A 209 26.01 21.12 61.17
CA VAL A 209 25.90 22.56 60.92
C VAL A 209 27.22 23.13 60.42
N LYS A 210 28.35 22.73 61.01
CA LYS A 210 29.69 23.09 60.52
C LYS A 210 29.86 22.70 59.05
N GLU A 211 29.60 21.44 58.73
CA GLU A 211 29.75 20.91 57.38
C GLU A 211 28.81 21.59 56.37
N ALA A 212 27.56 21.88 56.75
CA ALA A 212 26.61 22.58 55.89
C ALA A 212 27.06 24.01 55.57
N ILE A 213 27.60 24.73 56.55
CA ILE A 213 28.09 26.11 56.37
C ILE A 213 29.35 26.13 55.50
N GLU A 214 30.29 25.21 55.73
CA GLU A 214 31.51 25.11 54.92
C GLU A 214 31.18 24.78 53.46
N ARG A 215 30.30 23.80 53.21
CA ARG A 215 29.83 23.48 51.84
C ARG A 215 29.14 24.65 51.15
N ALA A 216 28.33 25.43 51.88
CA ALA A 216 27.69 26.62 51.33
C ALA A 216 28.72 27.70 50.96
N GLY A 217 29.79 27.83 51.76
CA GLY A 217 30.95 28.66 51.46
C GLY A 217 31.64 28.23 50.16
N ASP A 218 31.89 26.93 50.00
CA ASP A 218 32.50 26.36 48.79
C ASP A 218 31.68 26.65 47.52
N ILE A 219 30.37 26.46 47.58
CA ILE A 219 29.46 26.76 46.46
C ILE A 219 29.49 28.26 46.11
N ALA A 220 29.59 29.12 47.12
CA ALA A 220 29.67 30.57 46.95
C ALA A 220 31.07 31.08 46.57
N GLY A 221 32.10 30.23 46.59
CA GLY A 221 33.49 30.60 46.34
C GLY A 221 34.13 31.44 47.45
N ILE A 222 33.67 31.30 48.70
CA ILE A 222 34.16 32.04 49.88
C ILE A 222 34.74 31.05 50.89
N GLN A 223 35.96 31.30 51.36
CA GLN A 223 36.60 30.49 52.41
C GLN A 223 35.98 30.81 53.79
N VAL A 224 35.24 29.85 54.35
CA VAL A 224 34.59 29.95 55.66
C VAL A 224 35.19 28.91 56.62
N GLU A 225 35.52 29.32 57.84
CA GLU A 225 36.00 28.42 58.90
C GLU A 225 35.01 28.47 60.07
N VAL A 226 34.43 27.32 60.44
CA VAL A 226 33.52 27.24 61.60
C VAL A 226 34.28 26.71 62.82
N LYS A 227 34.30 27.49 63.90
CA LYS A 227 34.95 27.17 65.18
C LYS A 227 33.95 26.77 66.25
#